data_AF-A0A6V8KFB4-F1
#
_entry.id   AF-A0A6V8KFB4-F1
#
_cell.length_a   1.000
_cell.length_b   1.000
_cell.length_c   1.000
_cell.angle_alpha   90.00
_cell.angle_beta   90.00
_cell.angle_gamma   90.00
#
_symmetry.space_group_name_H-M   'P 1'
#
loop_
_entity.id
_entity.type
_entity.pdbx_description
1 polymer ?
#
loop_
_entity_poly.entity_id
_entity_poly.type
_entity_poly.pdbx_seq_one_letter_code
_entity_poly.pdbx_strand_id
1 'polypeptide(L)'
;MDQLRRRFVQLNIAVIVFHVVTTVICVAARWPAQFGGAGDPDNVAGEMWLRGTAIGAPVVLTVALALATLAAARPGRIGTAGTIAIVILSLMIIVGGSGEAFGAPSPDVPTAVLIFSGVVNVVLSLVTLYLAYQLLRASRAVTAPHGG
;
A
#
# COMPACT_ATOMS: atom_id res chain seq x y z
N MET A 1 -20.81 8.71 7.47
CA MET A 1 -19.95 7.63 6.93
C MET A 1 -20.28 6.36 7.68
N ASP A 2 -20.62 5.27 6.99
CA ASP A 2 -20.91 3.98 7.63
C ASP A 2 -19.65 3.42 8.34
N GLN A 3 -19.85 2.53 9.32
CA GLN A 3 -18.77 2.02 10.16
C GLN A 3 -17.71 1.26 9.33
N LEU A 4 -18.12 0.56 8.27
CA LEU A 4 -17.22 -0.19 7.40
C LEU A 4 -16.31 0.77 6.62
N ARG A 5 -16.86 1.81 6.00
CA ARG A 5 -16.08 2.83 5.28
C ARG A 5 -15.12 3.55 6.21
N ARG A 6 -15.55 3.87 7.44
CA ARG A 6 -14.66 4.45 8.45
C ARG A 6 -13.45 3.56 8.75
N ARG A 7 -13.68 2.26 9.00
CA ARG A 7 -12.60 1.29 9.26
C ARG A 7 -11.66 1.16 8.07
N PHE A 8 -12.19 1.10 6.85
CA PHE A 8 -11.40 1.04 5.62
C PHE A 8 -10.50 2.28 5.45
N VAL A 9 -11.04 3.48 5.65
CA VAL A 9 -10.25 4.72 5.58
C VAL A 9 -9.20 4.78 6.68
N GLN A 10 -9.55 4.41 7.92
CA GLN A 10 -8.60 4.39 9.04
C GLN A 10 -7.45 3.41 8.80
N LEU A 11 -7.73 2.22 8.27
CA LEU A 11 -6.70 1.26 7.89
C LEU A 11 -5.75 1.86 6.85
N ASN A 12 -6.27 2.44 5.77
CA ASN A 12 -5.41 3.01 4.73
C ASN A 12 -4.58 4.20 5.25
N ILE A 13 -5.12 5.03 6.15
CA ILE A 13 -4.33 6.06 6.85
C ILE A 13 -3.18 5.42 7.62
N ALA A 14 -3.43 4.34 8.36
CA ALA A 14 -2.39 3.62 9.09
C ALA A 14 -1.33 3.01 8.15
N VAL A 15 -1.74 2.45 7.00
CA VAL A 15 -0.83 1.94 5.96
C VAL A 15 0.05 3.05 5.38
N ILE A 16 -0.53 4.23 5.10
CA ILE A 16 0.22 5.40 4.62
C ILE A 16 1.26 5.83 5.65
N VAL A 17 0.86 5.97 6.92
CA VAL A 17 1.78 6.34 8.02
C VAL A 17 2.88 5.30 8.15
N PHE A 18 2.55 4.01 8.08
CA PHE A 18 3.52 2.92 8.10
C PHE A 18 4.57 3.09 6.99
N HIS A 19 4.14 3.34 5.74
CA HIS A 19 5.07 3.55 4.63
C HIS A 19 5.94 4.79 4.83
N VAL A 20 5.36 5.92 5.26
CA VAL A 20 6.14 7.15 5.52
C VAL A 20 7.23 6.90 6.58
N VAL A 21 6.85 6.28 7.71
CA VAL A 21 7.78 6.01 8.81
C VAL A 21 8.88 5.04 8.38
N THR A 22 8.50 3.96 7.69
CA THR A 22 9.47 2.96 7.23
C THR A 22 10.39 3.48 6.13
N THR A 23 9.91 4.33 5.22
CA THR A 23 10.75 5.04 4.26
C THR A 23 11.80 5.90 4.97
N VAL A 24 11.41 6.68 5.99
CA VAL A 24 12.36 7.50 6.76
C VAL A 24 13.41 6.63 7.46
N ILE A 25 12.99 5.52 8.07
CA ILE A 25 13.90 4.56 8.70
C ILE A 25 14.88 3.98 7.67
N CYS A 26 14.40 3.52 6.52
CA CYS A 26 15.25 2.94 5.49
C CYS A 26 16.22 3.98 4.89
N VAL A 27 15.81 5.23 4.72
CA VAL A 27 16.72 6.30 4.28
C VAL A 27 17.82 6.53 5.33
N ALA A 28 17.46 6.60 6.61
CA ALA A 28 18.43 6.78 7.69
C ALA A 28 19.40 5.59 7.82
N ALA A 29 18.88 4.36 7.62
CA ALA A 29 19.65 3.12 7.69
C ALA A 29 20.37 2.74 6.39
N ARG A 30 20.22 3.54 5.32
CA ARG A 30 20.73 3.23 3.97
C ARG A 30 20.28 1.85 3.46
N TRP A 31 18.99 1.56 3.59
CA TRP A 31 18.38 0.31 3.14
C TRP A 31 17.64 0.50 1.80
N PRO A 32 18.33 0.30 0.66
CA PRO A 32 17.72 0.42 -0.66
C PRO A 32 16.73 -0.72 -0.92
N ALA A 33 15.80 -0.47 -1.84
CA ALA A 33 14.94 -1.51 -2.38
C ALA A 33 15.78 -2.63 -3.04
N GLN A 34 15.36 -3.88 -2.88
CA GLN A 34 16.00 -5.05 -3.51
C GLN A 34 15.14 -5.63 -4.65
N PHE A 35 13.87 -5.21 -4.74
CA PHE A 35 13.00 -5.62 -5.83
C PHE A 35 13.38 -4.93 -7.15
N GLY A 36 13.41 -5.70 -8.24
CA GLY A 36 13.80 -5.22 -9.57
C GLY A 36 15.31 -5.03 -9.76
N GLY A 37 16.13 -5.50 -8.81
CA GLY A 37 17.60 -5.43 -8.83
C GLY A 37 18.15 -4.79 -7.56
N ALA A 38 19.44 -4.98 -7.28
CA ALA A 38 20.09 -4.32 -6.15
C ALA A 38 19.98 -2.79 -6.29
N GLY A 39 19.46 -2.12 -5.26
CA GLY A 39 19.50 -0.65 -5.19
C GLY A 39 20.79 -0.14 -4.57
N ASP A 40 20.93 1.19 -4.53
CA ASP A 40 22.17 1.88 -4.12
C ASP A 40 22.04 2.43 -2.69
N PRO A 41 22.81 1.92 -1.70
CA PRO A 41 22.76 2.40 -0.32
C PRO A 41 23.19 3.87 -0.16
N ASP A 42 23.96 4.42 -1.10
CA ASP A 42 24.37 5.82 -1.07
C ASP A 42 23.34 6.76 -1.72
N ASN A 43 22.32 6.22 -2.38
CA ASN A 43 21.29 7.00 -3.09
C ASN A 43 19.84 6.62 -2.71
N VAL A 44 19.61 6.05 -1.53
CA VAL A 44 18.26 5.64 -1.07
C VAL A 44 17.24 6.79 -1.10
N ALA A 45 17.67 8.01 -0.75
CA ALA A 45 16.80 9.19 -0.79
C ALA A 45 16.39 9.61 -2.21
N GLY A 46 17.21 9.31 -3.22
CA GLY A 46 16.84 9.49 -4.63
C GLY A 46 15.91 8.39 -5.10
N GLU A 47 16.25 7.14 -4.79
CA GLU A 47 15.50 5.95 -5.25
C GLU A 47 14.10 5.82 -4.60
N MET A 48 13.92 6.35 -3.38
CA MET A 48 12.64 6.23 -2.64
C MET A 48 11.43 6.77 -3.41
N TRP A 49 11.63 7.68 -4.36
CA TRP A 49 10.54 8.27 -5.13
C TRP A 49 9.83 7.26 -6.03
N LEU A 50 10.61 6.46 -6.76
CA LEU A 50 10.10 5.58 -7.82
C LEU A 50 10.31 4.09 -7.52
N ARG A 51 11.44 3.70 -6.92
CA ARG A 51 11.69 2.31 -6.50
C ARG A 51 11.17 2.03 -5.10
N GLY A 52 11.17 3.04 -4.24
CA GLY A 52 10.89 2.85 -2.81
C GLY A 52 12.15 2.47 -2.06
N THR A 53 11.99 1.76 -0.95
CA THR A 53 13.06 1.34 -0.04
C THR A 53 12.86 -0.14 0.31
N ALA A 54 13.74 -0.72 1.14
CA ALA A 54 13.60 -2.11 1.58
C ALA A 54 12.23 -2.44 2.21
N ILE A 55 11.55 -1.45 2.83
CA ILE A 55 10.26 -1.65 3.51
C ILE A 55 9.18 -0.70 2.97
N GLY A 56 9.50 0.59 2.90
CA GLY A 56 8.57 1.64 2.48
C GLY A 56 8.34 1.61 0.97
N ALA A 57 7.08 1.67 0.56
CA ALA A 57 6.70 1.76 -0.85
C ALA A 57 7.23 3.05 -1.50
N PRO A 58 7.30 3.11 -2.84
CA PRO A 58 7.64 4.34 -3.55
C PRO A 58 6.81 5.54 -3.06
N VAL A 59 7.44 6.70 -2.88
CA VAL A 59 6.74 7.92 -2.42
C VAL A 59 5.59 8.27 -3.35
N VAL A 60 5.77 8.13 -4.67
CA VAL A 60 4.70 8.37 -5.65
C VAL A 60 3.50 7.46 -5.41
N LEU A 61 3.74 6.19 -5.09
CA LEU A 61 2.67 5.23 -4.80
C LEU A 61 1.97 5.57 -3.47
N THR A 62 2.73 5.98 -2.46
CA THR A 62 2.20 6.41 -1.15
C THR A 62 1.33 7.68 -1.27
N VAL A 63 1.75 8.65 -2.10
CA VAL A 63 0.95 9.85 -2.40
C VAL A 63 -0.32 9.47 -3.14
N ALA A 64 -0.24 8.59 -4.15
CA ALA A 64 -1.42 8.10 -4.85
C ALA A 64 -2.41 7.40 -3.90
N LEU A 65 -1.91 6.61 -2.96
CA LEU A 65 -2.72 5.95 -1.92
C LEU A 65 -3.40 6.97 -1.00
N ALA A 66 -2.70 8.03 -0.59
CA ALA A 66 -3.27 9.10 0.21
C ALA A 66 -4.42 9.81 -0.53
N LEU A 67 -4.22 10.17 -1.80
CA LEU A 67 -5.27 10.79 -2.63
C LEU A 67 -6.47 9.86 -2.83
N ALA A 68 -6.22 8.58 -3.12
CA ALA A 68 -7.27 7.58 -3.27
C ALA A 68 -8.05 7.37 -1.96
N THR A 69 -7.37 7.43 -0.81
CA THR A 69 -7.99 7.36 0.53
C THR A 69 -8.89 8.56 0.81
N LEU A 70 -8.45 9.78 0.46
CA LEU A 70 -9.28 10.98 0.54
C LEU A 70 -10.52 10.89 -0.35
N ALA A 71 -10.38 10.36 -1.57
CA ALA A 71 -11.50 10.13 -2.47
C ALA A 71 -12.47 9.06 -1.90
N ALA A 72 -11.94 7.95 -1.39
CA ALA A 72 -12.72 6.85 -0.82
C ALA A 72 -13.51 7.25 0.44
N ALA A 73 -13.08 8.30 1.15
CA ALA A 73 -13.81 8.86 2.28
C ALA A 73 -15.11 9.57 1.86
N ARG A 74 -15.25 9.95 0.58
CA ARG A 74 -16.45 10.60 0.05
C ARG A 74 -17.56 9.58 -0.25
N PRO A 75 -18.84 9.95 -0.12
CA PRO A 75 -19.95 9.10 -0.56
C PRO A 75 -20.10 9.07 -2.10
N GLY A 76 -20.87 8.12 -2.61
CA GLY A 76 -21.26 8.05 -4.03
C GLY A 76 -20.12 7.64 -4.97
N ARG A 77 -20.20 8.10 -6.23
CA ARG A 77 -19.30 7.68 -7.32
C ARG A 77 -17.82 7.99 -7.05
N ILE A 78 -17.52 9.13 -6.42
CA ILE A 78 -16.15 9.53 -6.05
C ILE A 78 -15.57 8.54 -5.03
N GLY A 79 -16.36 8.17 -4.03
CA GLY A 79 -16.00 7.15 -3.04
C GLY A 79 -15.66 5.82 -3.69
N THR A 80 -16.51 5.37 -4.62
CA THR A 80 -16.28 4.13 -5.37
C THR A 80 -15.01 4.18 -6.21
N ALA A 81 -14.77 5.28 -6.92
CA ALA A 81 -13.54 5.46 -7.70
C ALA A 81 -12.29 5.42 -6.81
N GLY A 82 -12.32 6.08 -5.64
CA GLY A 82 -11.24 6.01 -4.64
C GLY A 82 -11.00 4.60 -4.14
N THR A 83 -12.06 3.84 -3.81
CA THR A 83 -11.94 2.43 -3.40
C THR A 83 -11.32 1.56 -4.50
N ILE A 84 -11.71 1.75 -5.77
CA ILE A 84 -11.12 1.01 -6.90
C ILE A 84 -9.64 1.36 -7.07
N ALA A 85 -9.27 2.64 -6.95
CA ALA A 85 -7.87 3.05 -7.01
C ALA A 85 -7.04 2.40 -5.88
N ILE A 86 -7.57 2.35 -4.65
CA ILE A 86 -6.91 1.65 -3.52
C ILE A 86 -6.73 0.16 -3.82
N VAL A 87 -7.70 -0.50 -4.44
CA VAL A 87 -7.58 -1.91 -4.84
C VAL A 87 -6.40 -2.11 -5.78
N ILE A 88 -6.27 -1.29 -6.83
CA ILE A 88 -5.17 -1.37 -7.79
C ILE A 88 -3.83 -1.13 -7.09
N LEU A 89 -3.74 -0.08 -6.27
CA LEU A 89 -2.52 0.25 -5.52
C LEU A 89 -2.14 -0.86 -4.53
N SER A 90 -3.11 -1.50 -3.86
CA SER A 90 -2.87 -2.62 -2.95
C SER A 90 -2.31 -3.83 -3.69
N LEU A 91 -2.76 -4.10 -4.92
CA LEU A 91 -2.18 -5.16 -5.75
C LEU A 91 -0.72 -4.85 -6.13
N MET A 92 -0.42 -3.59 -6.46
CA MET A 92 0.97 -3.17 -6.72
C MET A 92 1.86 -3.32 -5.48
N ILE A 93 1.35 -2.98 -4.29
CA ILE A 93 2.05 -3.17 -3.01
C ILE A 93 2.30 -4.66 -2.72
N ILE A 94 1.35 -5.55 -3.04
CA ILE A 94 1.55 -7.00 -2.92
C ILE A 94 2.72 -7.46 -3.80
N VAL A 95 2.75 -7.02 -5.06
CA VAL A 95 3.83 -7.37 -6.00
C VAL A 95 5.17 -6.84 -5.49
N GLY A 96 5.24 -5.56 -5.13
CA GLY A 96 6.47 -4.94 -4.61
C GLY A 96 6.96 -5.58 -3.31
N GLY A 97 6.08 -5.75 -2.32
CA GLY A 97 6.42 -6.36 -1.04
C GLY A 97 6.85 -7.83 -1.19
N SER A 98 6.13 -8.61 -2.00
CA SER A 98 6.55 -9.99 -2.30
C SER A 98 7.91 -9.99 -3.00
N GLY A 99 8.11 -9.06 -3.92
CA GLY A 99 9.36 -8.80 -4.60
C GLY A 99 10.53 -8.53 -3.67
N GLU A 100 10.34 -7.73 -2.62
CA GLU A 100 11.36 -7.49 -1.59
C GLU A 100 11.67 -8.76 -0.81
N ALA A 101 10.65 -9.54 -0.40
CA ALA A 101 10.87 -10.79 0.35
C ALA A 101 11.63 -11.87 -0.44
N PHE A 102 11.55 -11.86 -1.77
CA PHE A 102 12.29 -12.74 -2.66
C PHE A 102 13.50 -12.05 -3.33
N GLY A 103 13.80 -10.80 -2.96
CA GLY A 103 14.92 -10.04 -3.47
C GLY A 103 16.25 -10.74 -3.15
N ALA A 104 17.25 -10.53 -4.00
CA ALA A 104 18.59 -11.05 -3.73
C ALA A 104 19.13 -10.41 -2.44
N PRO A 105 19.58 -11.20 -1.45
CA PRO A 105 20.16 -10.64 -0.24
C PRO A 105 21.38 -9.78 -0.57
N SER A 106 21.43 -8.57 -0.03
CA SER A 106 22.60 -7.69 -0.09
C SER A 106 23.24 -7.58 1.31
N PRO A 107 24.53 -7.24 1.42
CA PRO A 107 25.14 -6.95 2.72
C PRO A 107 24.53 -5.70 3.39
N ASP A 108 23.86 -4.84 2.62
CA ASP A 108 23.31 -3.57 3.09
C ASP A 108 21.96 -3.73 3.79
N VAL A 109 21.16 -4.73 3.40
CA VAL A 109 19.81 -4.95 3.94
C VAL A 109 19.70 -6.34 4.58
N PRO A 110 19.45 -6.44 5.89
CA PRO A 110 19.27 -7.74 6.53
C PRO A 110 18.11 -8.54 5.93
N THR A 111 18.30 -9.83 5.67
CA THR A 111 17.24 -10.70 5.10
C THR A 111 15.95 -10.68 5.93
N ALA A 112 16.05 -10.58 7.26
CA ALA A 112 14.88 -10.49 8.13
C ALA A 112 14.03 -9.23 7.85
N VAL A 113 14.65 -8.12 7.45
CA VAL A 113 13.95 -6.87 7.07
C VAL A 113 13.17 -7.07 5.77
N LEU A 114 13.76 -7.76 4.80
CA LEU A 114 13.11 -8.06 3.52
C LEU A 114 11.90 -9.00 3.69
N ILE A 115 12.07 -10.06 4.49
CA ILE A 115 10.96 -10.98 4.82
C ILE A 115 9.86 -10.23 5.56
N PHE A 116 10.22 -9.42 6.56
CA PHE A 116 9.26 -8.59 7.30
C PHE A 116 8.50 -7.64 6.36
N SER A 117 9.21 -6.95 5.47
CA SER A 117 8.63 -6.07 4.45
C SER A 117 7.57 -6.80 3.63
N GLY A 118 7.91 -7.95 3.04
CA GLY A 118 6.95 -8.67 2.21
C GLY A 118 5.75 -9.18 2.99
N VAL A 119 5.96 -9.79 4.16
CA VAL A 119 4.85 -10.29 4.99
C VAL A 119 3.90 -9.16 5.37
N VAL A 120 4.41 -8.04 5.90
CA VAL A 120 3.58 -6.93 6.36
C VAL A 120 2.84 -6.27 5.20
N ASN A 121 3.53 -5.99 4.10
CA ASN A 121 2.91 -5.36 2.94
C ASN A 121 1.82 -6.24 2.31
N VAL A 122 2.05 -7.55 2.22
CA VAL A 122 1.04 -8.50 1.71
C VAL A 122 -0.15 -8.58 2.67
N VAL A 123 0.07 -8.74 3.98
CA VAL A 123 -1.01 -8.86 4.96
C VAL A 123 -1.87 -7.58 5.00
N LEU A 124 -1.26 -6.40 5.09
CA LEU A 124 -1.98 -5.13 5.09
C LEU A 124 -2.80 -4.93 3.81
N SER A 125 -2.24 -5.31 2.66
CA SER A 125 -2.93 -5.23 1.38
C SER A 125 -4.09 -6.21 1.29
N LEU A 126 -3.95 -7.45 1.76
CA LEU A 126 -5.03 -8.43 1.77
C LEU A 126 -6.20 -7.97 2.65
N VAL A 127 -5.92 -7.42 3.84
CA VAL A 127 -6.96 -6.85 4.72
C VAL A 127 -7.64 -5.66 4.04
N THR A 128 -6.86 -4.81 3.36
CA THR A 128 -7.39 -3.67 2.60
C THR A 128 -8.31 -4.12 1.47
N LEU A 129 -7.89 -5.13 0.69
CA LEU A 129 -8.68 -5.72 -0.40
C LEU A 129 -9.97 -6.36 0.12
N TYR A 130 -9.92 -7.06 1.26
CA TYR A 130 -11.10 -7.63 1.90
C TYR A 130 -12.12 -6.56 2.29
N LEU A 131 -11.68 -5.47 2.94
CA LEU A 131 -12.57 -4.37 3.31
C LEU A 131 -13.13 -3.63 2.07
N ALA A 132 -12.31 -3.45 1.03
CA ALA A 132 -12.76 -2.87 -0.24
C ALA A 132 -13.84 -3.73 -0.92
N TYR A 133 -13.65 -5.06 -0.94
CA TYR A 133 -14.63 -6.00 -1.47
C TYR A 133 -15.99 -5.87 -0.74
N GLN A 134 -15.96 -5.82 0.59
CA GLN A 134 -17.18 -5.67 1.39
C GLN A 134 -17.90 -4.34 1.10
N LEU A 135 -17.15 -3.23 0.94
CA LEU A 135 -17.71 -1.92 0.59
C LEU A 135 -18.37 -1.91 -0.80
N LEU A 136 -17.70 -2.50 -1.79
CA LEU A 136 -18.22 -2.56 -3.16
C LEU A 136 -19.44 -3.46 -3.26
N ARG A 137 -19.45 -4.59 -2.54
CA ARG A 137 -20.60 -5.50 -2.46
C ARG A 137 -21.81 -4.80 -1.83
N ALA A 138 -21.62 -4.11 -0.70
CA ALA A 138 -22.69 -3.36 -0.05
C ALA A 138 -23.27 -2.27 -0.96
N SER A 139 -22.42 -1.59 -1.73
CA SER A 139 -22.85 -0.54 -2.67
C SER A 139 -23.72 -1.10 -3.81
N ARG A 140 -23.41 -2.31 -4.30
CA ARG A 140 -24.20 -2.97 -5.37
C ARG A 140 -25.59 -3.41 -4.89
N ALA A 141 -25.69 -3.89 -3.65
CA ALA A 141 -26.95 -4.36 -3.07
C ALA A 141 -28.00 -3.24 -2.95
N VAL A 142 -27.56 -1.99 -2.74
CA VAL A 142 -28.44 -0.81 -2.65
C VAL A 142 -28.97 -0.38 -4.03
N THR A 143 -28.22 -0.64 -5.10
CA THR A 143 -28.58 -0.23 -6.47
C THR A 143 -29.36 -1.27 -7.27
N ALA A 144 -29.55 -2.49 -6.76
CA ALA A 144 -30.40 -3.48 -7.43
C ALA A 144 -31.87 -3.03 -7.31
N PRO A 145 -32.56 -2.69 -8.41
CA PRO A 145 -33.97 -2.34 -8.35
C PRO A 145 -34.73 -3.56 -7.82
N HIS A 146 -35.66 -3.33 -6.90
CA HIS A 146 -36.69 -4.30 -6.58
C HIS A 146 -37.48 -4.55 -7.86
N GLY A 147 -37.09 -5.58 -8.62
CA GLY A 147 -37.88 -6.11 -9.71
C GLY A 147 -39.15 -6.69 -9.12
N GLY A 148 -40.23 -5.90 -9.22
CA GLY A 148 -41.60 -6.42 -9.23
C GLY A 148 -41.95 -6.97 -10.59
#